data_AF-A0A423WUU6-F1
#
_entry.id   AF-A0A423WUU6-F1
#
_cell.length_a   1.000
_cell.length_b   1.000
_cell.length_c   1.000
_cell.angle_alpha   90.00
_cell.angle_beta   90.00
_cell.angle_gamma   90.00
#
_symmetry.space_group_name_H-M   'P 1'
#
loop_
_entity.id
_entity.type
_entity.pdbx_description
1 polymer ?
#
loop_
_entity_poly.entity_id
_entity_poly.type
_entity_poly.pdbx_seq_one_letter_code
_entity_poly.pdbx_strand_id
1 'polypeptide(L)'
;MARFSIPLSYLAAAAAVLIPLATAGFSASSRTNIAVYWGQNSYGQAGSQQRLSYYCSNTNIDIIPLAFLDEISTPVVNFANAGDNCTVFTGTTLLDCPQIEADIETCQSTYGKTILLSVGGATYTEGGFTSSSAAVTAADNIWAMFGPVQSGSTVNRPFGNAVVDGFDFDFESSTQNMASFANELRSHINETMSAGGKTYYLSAAPQCPYPDVADNDMLDGSVYFDWIQIQFYNNYCGVNTFVTSDTTQPYYNFDTWDTWASTVSANRNVKILMGIPASTGAGAGYTTGDTLEAAIQYSETFSSFGGVMMWDMSQLYENSGFLDSVVAYLGSGGTPSPTTTTATTFITTTTTTTAKPSTTTTSTTTTTVPATTTTATATGTVPEWGQCGAIDYTGPTQCASPYVCVYLSEWWSQCEAV
;
A
#
# COMPACT_ATOMS: atom_id res chain seq x y z
N MET A 1 -26.30 -73.21 28.06
CA MET A 1 -25.91 -72.43 26.86
C MET A 1 -27.02 -71.44 26.56
N ALA A 2 -26.90 -70.20 27.05
CA ALA A 2 -27.84 -69.13 26.74
C ALA A 2 -27.07 -68.07 25.94
N ARG A 3 -27.46 -67.85 24.68
CA ARG A 3 -26.89 -66.83 23.80
C ARG A 3 -27.69 -65.55 24.00
N PHE A 4 -27.03 -64.50 24.47
CA PHE A 4 -27.55 -63.14 24.45
C PHE A 4 -27.31 -62.54 23.06
N SER A 5 -28.37 -62.10 22.39
CA SER A 5 -28.32 -61.30 21.16
C SER A 5 -28.45 -59.83 21.54
N ILE A 6 -27.46 -59.02 21.18
CA ILE A 6 -27.45 -57.56 21.32
C ILE A 6 -28.13 -56.95 20.09
N PRO A 7 -29.03 -55.95 20.21
CA PRO A 7 -29.63 -55.28 19.07
C PRO A 7 -28.65 -54.28 18.47
N LEU A 8 -28.60 -54.25 17.13
CA LEU A 8 -27.80 -53.34 16.32
C LEU A 8 -28.41 -51.92 16.40
N SER A 9 -27.69 -51.00 17.04
CA SER A 9 -28.06 -49.58 17.14
C SER A 9 -27.87 -48.88 15.80
N TYR A 10 -28.83 -48.02 15.45
CA TYR A 10 -28.83 -47.14 14.29
C TYR A 10 -27.64 -46.16 14.33
N LEU A 11 -26.75 -46.25 13.34
CA LEU A 11 -25.78 -45.21 13.01
C LEU A 11 -26.49 -44.14 12.17
N ALA A 12 -26.86 -43.03 12.78
CA ALA A 12 -27.23 -41.82 12.06
C ALA A 12 -25.96 -41.22 11.45
N ALA A 13 -25.88 -41.22 10.12
CA ALA A 13 -24.82 -40.52 9.40
C ALA A 13 -25.03 -39.00 9.53
N ALA A 14 -24.21 -38.35 10.33
CA ALA A 14 -24.11 -36.89 10.33
C ALA A 14 -23.42 -36.47 9.02
N ALA A 15 -24.20 -35.95 8.07
CA ALA A 15 -23.65 -35.23 6.93
C ALA A 15 -23.06 -33.92 7.45
N ALA A 16 -21.73 -33.85 7.56
CA ALA A 16 -21.04 -32.59 7.80
C ALA A 16 -21.28 -31.69 6.58
N VAL A 17 -22.13 -30.67 6.75
CA VAL A 17 -22.16 -29.54 5.83
C VAL A 17 -20.81 -28.85 5.96
N LEU A 18 -19.90 -29.10 5.03
CA LEU A 18 -18.72 -28.29 4.81
C LEU A 18 -19.23 -26.92 4.36
N ILE A 19 -19.46 -26.02 5.32
CA ILE A 19 -19.54 -24.60 5.04
C ILE A 19 -18.19 -24.26 4.39
N PRO A 20 -18.15 -23.70 3.16
CA PRO A 20 -16.90 -23.25 2.61
C PRO A 20 -16.36 -22.22 3.60
N LEU A 21 -15.22 -22.53 4.24
CA LEU A 21 -14.44 -21.48 4.86
C LEU A 21 -14.14 -20.50 3.72
N ALA A 22 -14.75 -19.32 3.78
CA ALA A 22 -14.38 -18.24 2.90
C ALA A 22 -12.87 -18.07 3.06
N THR A 23 -12.12 -18.47 2.04
CA THR A 23 -10.69 -18.17 1.97
C THR A 23 -10.61 -16.66 1.84
N ALA A 24 -10.26 -15.97 2.93
CA ALA A 24 -9.95 -14.55 2.88
C ALA A 24 -8.84 -14.32 1.85
N GLY A 25 -8.93 -13.20 1.11
CA GLY A 25 -7.97 -12.88 0.06
C GLY A 25 -6.57 -12.71 0.62
N PHE A 26 -6.44 -12.02 1.77
CA PHE A 26 -5.18 -11.95 2.48
C PHE A 26 -4.76 -13.29 3.09
N SER A 27 -3.51 -13.66 2.85
CA SER A 27 -2.84 -14.80 3.48
C SER A 27 -1.55 -14.36 4.15
N ALA A 28 -1.50 -14.43 5.48
CA ALA A 28 -0.31 -14.12 6.28
C ALA A 28 0.87 -15.08 6.04
N SER A 29 0.64 -16.25 5.44
CA SER A 29 1.72 -17.16 5.03
C SER A 29 2.17 -16.93 3.59
N SER A 30 1.42 -16.14 2.82
CA SER A 30 1.77 -15.79 1.45
C SER A 30 2.78 -14.65 1.41
N ARG A 31 3.56 -14.64 0.34
CA ARG A 31 4.48 -13.56 -0.05
C ARG A 31 4.03 -12.87 -1.33
N THR A 32 2.89 -13.27 -1.87
CA THR A 32 2.39 -12.83 -3.17
C THR A 32 1.04 -12.14 -3.04
N ASN A 33 0.70 -11.63 -1.84
CA ASN A 33 -0.54 -10.87 -1.67
C ASN A 33 -0.44 -9.59 -2.51
N ILE A 34 -1.50 -9.26 -3.25
CA ILE A 34 -1.61 -7.99 -3.95
C ILE A 34 -2.76 -7.18 -3.36
N ALA A 35 -2.42 -6.02 -2.79
CA ALA A 35 -3.37 -5.01 -2.37
C ALA A 35 -3.43 -3.89 -3.41
N VAL A 36 -4.63 -3.40 -3.74
CA VAL A 36 -4.76 -2.23 -4.60
C VAL A 36 -5.91 -1.36 -4.10
N TYR A 37 -5.62 -0.10 -3.81
CA TYR A 37 -6.63 0.86 -3.34
C TYR A 37 -7.71 1.11 -4.41
N TRP A 38 -8.95 1.31 -3.95
CA TRP A 38 -10.08 1.70 -4.80
C TRP A 38 -10.90 2.78 -4.12
N GLY A 39 -11.37 3.77 -4.87
CA GLY A 39 -12.35 4.74 -4.40
C GLY A 39 -12.03 6.17 -4.82
N GLN A 40 -10.77 6.56 -4.98
CA GLN A 40 -10.42 7.96 -5.28
C GLN A 40 -10.33 8.31 -6.76
N ASN A 41 -10.43 7.33 -7.66
CA ASN A 41 -10.29 7.53 -9.10
C ASN A 41 -9.05 8.37 -9.45
N SER A 42 -7.87 8.01 -8.93
CA SER A 42 -6.65 8.83 -9.07
C SER A 42 -6.21 9.09 -10.52
N TYR A 43 -6.69 8.33 -11.52
CA TYR A 43 -6.50 8.65 -12.94
C TYR A 43 -7.26 9.91 -13.38
N GLY A 44 -8.35 10.23 -12.68
CA GLY A 44 -9.03 11.52 -12.81
C GLY A 44 -9.85 11.71 -14.09
N GLN A 45 -10.12 10.65 -14.85
CA GLN A 45 -11.01 10.71 -16.02
C GLN A 45 -12.40 10.17 -15.69
N ALA A 46 -13.40 10.64 -16.45
CA ALA A 46 -14.74 10.12 -16.33
C ALA A 46 -14.77 8.64 -16.77
N GLY A 47 -15.17 7.74 -15.88
CA GLY A 47 -15.28 6.31 -16.17
C GLY A 47 -13.99 5.50 -16.03
N SER A 48 -12.86 6.09 -15.62
CA SER A 48 -11.64 5.31 -15.34
C SER A 48 -11.73 4.48 -14.05
N GLN A 49 -12.49 4.96 -13.06
CA GLN A 49 -12.89 4.15 -11.92
C GLN A 49 -14.28 3.53 -12.18
N GLN A 50 -14.29 2.21 -12.29
CA GLN A 50 -15.50 1.39 -12.36
C GLN A 50 -16.02 1.07 -10.96
N ARG A 51 -17.21 0.45 -10.89
CA ARG A 51 -17.74 -0.07 -9.63
C ARG A 51 -16.80 -1.11 -9.00
N LEU A 52 -16.82 -1.24 -7.68
CA LEU A 52 -15.91 -2.13 -6.94
C LEU A 52 -15.95 -3.58 -7.45
N SER A 53 -17.14 -4.15 -7.69
CA SER A 53 -17.26 -5.55 -8.13
C SER A 53 -16.68 -5.86 -9.51
N TYR A 54 -16.46 -4.85 -10.35
CA TYR A 54 -15.75 -5.01 -11.62
C TYR A 54 -14.33 -5.55 -11.37
N TYR A 55 -13.63 -4.94 -10.42
CA TYR A 55 -12.24 -5.26 -10.08
C TYR A 55 -12.12 -6.58 -9.31
N CYS A 56 -13.12 -6.94 -8.50
CA CYS A 56 -13.09 -8.14 -7.68
C CYS A 56 -13.05 -9.45 -8.48
N SER A 57 -13.43 -9.43 -9.75
CA SER A 57 -13.29 -10.61 -10.61
C SER A 57 -11.84 -10.94 -10.97
N ASN A 58 -10.92 -9.99 -10.81
CA ASN A 58 -9.51 -10.20 -11.10
C ASN A 58 -8.88 -11.11 -10.03
N THR A 59 -8.38 -12.27 -10.43
CA THR A 59 -7.82 -13.27 -9.53
C THR A 59 -6.44 -12.90 -8.98
N ASN A 60 -5.76 -11.92 -9.58
CA ASN A 60 -4.44 -11.48 -9.15
C ASN A 60 -4.49 -10.42 -8.04
N ILE A 61 -5.67 -9.96 -7.64
CA ILE A 61 -5.85 -8.93 -6.62
C ILE A 61 -6.51 -9.59 -5.42
N ASP A 62 -5.90 -9.49 -4.24
CA ASP A 62 -6.36 -10.21 -3.05
C ASP A 62 -7.09 -9.28 -2.07
N ILE A 63 -6.58 -8.06 -1.93
CA ILE A 63 -6.98 -7.09 -0.91
C ILE A 63 -7.38 -5.78 -1.61
N ILE A 64 -8.49 -5.20 -1.20
CA ILE A 64 -8.96 -3.91 -1.72
C ILE A 64 -9.32 -3.00 -0.54
N PRO A 65 -8.41 -2.09 -0.14
CA PRO A 65 -8.74 -1.00 0.75
C PRO A 65 -9.65 0.01 0.03
N LEU A 66 -10.80 0.31 0.63
CA LEU A 66 -11.76 1.29 0.15
C LEU A 66 -11.36 2.68 0.65
N ALA A 67 -10.92 3.52 -0.27
CA ALA A 67 -10.41 4.87 -0.02
C ALA A 67 -11.51 5.92 -0.29
N PHE A 68 -12.08 6.60 0.71
CA PHE A 68 -11.72 6.59 2.13
C PHE A 68 -12.90 6.92 3.07
N LEU A 69 -12.69 6.67 4.36
CA LEU A 69 -13.28 7.42 5.47
C LEU A 69 -12.42 8.67 5.72
N ASP A 70 -12.82 9.80 5.14
CA ASP A 70 -12.09 11.09 5.14
C ASP A 70 -12.17 11.83 6.48
N GLU A 71 -13.24 11.63 7.24
CA GLU A 71 -13.45 12.21 8.56
C GLU A 71 -14.01 11.14 9.50
N ILE A 72 -13.58 11.16 10.77
CA ILE A 72 -13.90 10.15 11.78
C ILE A 72 -14.84 10.72 12.85
N SER A 73 -14.61 11.95 13.33
CA SER A 73 -15.41 12.53 14.44
C SER A 73 -16.84 12.80 14.02
N THR A 74 -17.01 13.31 12.80
CA THR A 74 -18.29 13.35 12.08
C THR A 74 -18.09 12.53 10.81
N PRO A 75 -18.44 11.24 10.80
CA PRO A 75 -18.05 10.34 9.73
C PRO A 75 -18.41 10.86 8.33
N VAL A 76 -17.41 11.01 7.47
CA VAL A 76 -17.56 11.34 6.06
C VAL A 76 -16.80 10.29 5.25
N VAL A 77 -17.48 9.71 4.27
CA VAL A 77 -16.86 8.81 3.30
C VAL A 77 -16.84 9.46 1.94
N ASN A 78 -15.79 9.22 1.18
CA ASN A 78 -15.61 9.75 -0.16
C ASN A 78 -15.05 8.65 -1.07
N PHE A 79 -15.78 8.33 -2.13
CA PHE A 79 -15.38 7.34 -3.12
C PHE A 79 -15.46 7.93 -4.53
N ALA A 80 -15.11 9.23 -4.66
CA ALA A 80 -15.12 9.98 -5.90
C ALA A 80 -16.40 9.73 -6.71
N ASN A 81 -16.28 9.34 -7.98
CA ASN A 81 -17.41 9.07 -8.87
C ASN A 81 -18.29 7.87 -8.44
N ALA A 82 -17.79 6.95 -7.60
CA ALA A 82 -18.65 5.90 -7.05
C ALA A 82 -19.63 6.47 -6.00
N GLY A 83 -19.25 7.59 -5.37
CA GLY A 83 -20.13 8.39 -4.50
C GLY A 83 -21.35 8.98 -5.22
N ASP A 84 -21.28 9.19 -6.54
CA ASP A 84 -22.41 9.70 -7.34
C ASP A 84 -23.61 8.74 -7.35
N ASN A 85 -23.37 7.45 -7.05
CA ASN A 85 -24.40 6.43 -6.92
C ASN A 85 -24.94 6.28 -5.48
N CYS A 86 -24.45 7.09 -4.55
CA CYS A 86 -24.93 7.14 -3.17
C CYS A 86 -25.97 8.24 -2.97
N THR A 87 -26.75 8.11 -1.90
CA THR A 87 -27.60 9.20 -1.40
C THR A 87 -27.08 9.66 -0.03
N VAL A 88 -27.73 10.64 0.60
CA VAL A 88 -27.33 11.12 1.93
C VAL A 88 -28.37 10.71 2.96
N PHE A 89 -27.93 10.19 4.11
CA PHE A 89 -28.85 9.90 5.21
C PHE A 89 -29.58 11.17 5.67
N THR A 90 -30.87 11.05 5.94
CA THR A 90 -31.70 12.22 6.28
C THR A 90 -31.14 12.95 7.51
N GLY A 91 -30.80 14.23 7.35
CA GLY A 91 -30.31 15.08 8.43
C GLY A 91 -28.80 15.00 8.70
N THR A 92 -28.02 14.33 7.84
CA THR A 92 -26.56 14.24 7.96
C THR A 92 -25.87 14.61 6.64
N THR A 93 -24.54 14.51 6.59
CA THR A 93 -23.70 14.55 5.38
C THR A 93 -23.19 13.17 4.97
N LEU A 94 -23.49 12.14 5.77
CA LEU A 94 -23.00 10.78 5.58
C LEU A 94 -23.70 10.11 4.39
N LEU A 95 -22.92 9.48 3.52
CA LEU A 95 -23.44 8.78 2.36
C LEU A 95 -24.08 7.42 2.74
N ASP A 96 -25.17 7.10 2.05
CA ASP A 96 -25.84 5.81 1.97
C ASP A 96 -25.59 5.22 0.58
N CYS A 97 -24.78 4.17 0.51
CA CYS A 97 -24.13 3.66 -0.71
C CYS A 97 -24.54 2.21 -1.04
N PRO A 98 -25.79 1.96 -1.49
CA PRO A 98 -26.29 0.60 -1.73
C PRO A 98 -25.56 -0.15 -2.85
N GLN A 99 -24.95 0.55 -3.81
CA GLN A 99 -24.13 -0.12 -4.84
C GLN A 99 -22.81 -0.64 -4.26
N ILE A 100 -22.18 0.12 -3.35
CA ILE A 100 -20.95 -0.30 -2.68
C ILE A 100 -21.25 -1.43 -1.70
N GLU A 101 -22.36 -1.36 -0.94
CA GLU A 101 -22.87 -2.46 -0.12
C GLU A 101 -22.92 -3.79 -0.90
N ALA A 102 -23.65 -3.80 -2.02
CA ALA A 102 -23.81 -4.99 -2.85
C ALA A 102 -22.47 -5.49 -3.43
N ASP A 103 -21.56 -4.56 -3.76
CA ASP A 103 -20.25 -4.90 -4.29
C ASP A 103 -19.33 -5.51 -3.23
N ILE A 104 -19.31 -4.98 -2.01
CA ILE A 104 -18.54 -5.56 -0.88
C ILE A 104 -18.96 -7.02 -0.68
N GLU A 105 -20.26 -7.28 -0.58
CA GLU A 105 -20.78 -8.64 -0.41
C GLU A 105 -20.40 -9.55 -1.58
N THR A 106 -20.45 -9.04 -2.81
CA THR A 106 -20.06 -9.79 -4.01
C THR A 106 -18.57 -10.13 -3.98
N CYS A 107 -17.71 -9.16 -3.67
CA CYS A 107 -16.27 -9.33 -3.60
C CYS A 107 -15.86 -10.38 -2.56
N GLN A 108 -16.47 -10.33 -1.37
CA GLN A 108 -16.21 -11.27 -0.29
C GLN A 108 -16.77 -12.67 -0.61
N SER A 109 -18.06 -12.76 -0.94
CA SER A 109 -18.77 -14.05 -1.04
C SER A 109 -18.50 -14.81 -2.35
N THR A 110 -18.29 -14.09 -3.46
CA THR A 110 -18.10 -14.71 -4.78
C THR A 110 -16.63 -14.82 -5.14
N TYR A 111 -15.83 -13.81 -4.81
CA TYR A 111 -14.45 -13.70 -5.26
C TYR A 111 -13.40 -13.86 -4.14
N GLY A 112 -13.84 -14.02 -2.88
CA GLY A 112 -12.95 -14.23 -1.74
C GLY A 112 -12.00 -13.07 -1.47
N LYS A 113 -12.36 -11.84 -1.83
CA LYS A 113 -11.50 -10.66 -1.58
C LYS A 113 -11.56 -10.24 -0.12
N THR A 114 -10.44 -9.74 0.40
CA THR A 114 -10.40 -9.01 1.66
C THR A 114 -10.70 -7.53 1.38
N ILE A 115 -11.77 -7.00 1.94
CA ILE A 115 -12.20 -5.60 1.76
C ILE A 115 -12.01 -4.83 3.06
N LEU A 116 -11.13 -3.84 3.07
CA LEU A 116 -10.92 -2.96 4.23
C LEU A 116 -11.57 -1.60 3.98
N LEU A 117 -12.03 -0.92 5.03
CA LEU A 117 -12.26 0.53 4.94
C LEU A 117 -10.97 1.24 5.30
N SER A 118 -10.42 2.03 4.38
CA SER A 118 -9.24 2.84 4.66
C SER A 118 -9.64 4.18 5.26
N VAL A 119 -8.97 4.57 6.33
CA VAL A 119 -9.25 5.75 7.16
C VAL A 119 -8.09 6.73 7.00
N GLY A 120 -8.41 7.96 6.62
CA GLY A 120 -7.40 9.00 6.37
C GLY A 120 -7.40 9.45 4.90
N GLY A 121 -6.28 9.23 4.22
CA GLY A 121 -5.92 9.77 2.91
C GLY A 121 -5.34 11.18 2.99
N ALA A 122 -4.73 11.63 1.88
CA ALA A 122 -4.14 12.96 1.72
C ALA A 122 -5.04 14.15 2.09
N THR A 123 -6.37 13.97 2.08
CA THR A 123 -7.35 15.02 2.41
C THR A 123 -7.81 15.01 3.86
N TYR A 124 -7.33 14.10 4.70
CA TYR A 124 -7.65 14.05 6.12
C TYR A 124 -7.08 15.26 6.87
N THR A 125 -7.91 15.94 7.67
CA THR A 125 -7.51 17.18 8.35
C THR A 125 -7.82 17.24 9.85
N GLU A 126 -8.47 16.22 10.43
CA GLU A 126 -8.87 16.29 11.84
C GLU A 126 -7.69 16.19 12.82
N GLY A 127 -6.54 15.65 12.39
CA GLY A 127 -5.32 15.55 13.20
C GLY A 127 -5.47 14.59 14.39
N GLY A 128 -6.46 13.71 14.36
CA GLY A 128 -6.76 12.73 15.40
C GLY A 128 -7.74 13.20 16.47
N PHE A 129 -7.54 12.76 17.72
CA PHE A 129 -8.47 13.02 18.83
C PHE A 129 -7.82 13.84 19.95
N THR A 130 -8.65 14.59 20.67
CA THR A 130 -8.23 15.41 21.82
C THR A 130 -7.92 14.58 23.08
N SER A 131 -8.39 13.33 23.15
CA SER A 131 -8.11 12.40 24.25
C SER A 131 -8.32 10.95 23.81
N SER A 132 -7.68 10.01 24.52
CA SER A 132 -7.90 8.57 24.34
C SER A 132 -9.37 8.17 24.49
N SER A 133 -10.14 8.82 25.37
CA SER A 133 -11.56 8.50 25.56
C SER A 133 -12.42 8.92 24.36
N ALA A 134 -12.09 10.06 23.74
CA ALA A 134 -12.74 10.48 22.49
C ALA A 134 -12.39 9.51 21.35
N ALA A 135 -11.14 9.06 21.29
CA ALA A 135 -10.67 8.07 20.32
C ALA A 135 -11.42 6.73 20.47
N VAL A 136 -11.55 6.20 21.68
CA VAL A 136 -12.32 4.98 21.97
C VAL A 136 -13.79 5.13 21.54
N THR A 137 -14.42 6.25 21.90
CA THR A 137 -15.82 6.51 21.51
C THR A 137 -15.99 6.58 19.99
N ALA A 138 -15.02 7.18 19.29
CA ALA A 138 -15.03 7.21 17.84
C ALA A 138 -14.87 5.81 17.23
N ALA A 139 -13.96 4.98 17.77
CA ALA A 139 -13.77 3.61 17.33
C ALA A 139 -15.03 2.75 17.53
N ASP A 140 -15.72 2.88 18.67
CA ASP A 140 -17.01 2.24 18.92
C ASP A 140 -18.05 2.60 17.84
N ASN A 141 -18.13 3.90 17.49
CA ASN A 141 -19.05 4.37 16.48
C ASN A 141 -18.70 3.83 15.09
N ILE A 142 -17.43 3.88 14.70
CA ILE A 142 -16.96 3.35 13.40
C ILE A 142 -17.19 1.84 13.32
N TRP A 143 -16.92 1.08 14.39
CA TRP A 143 -17.24 -0.34 14.44
C TRP A 143 -18.73 -0.62 14.30
N ALA A 144 -19.58 0.16 14.99
CA ALA A 144 -21.03 0.04 14.87
C ALA A 144 -21.55 0.38 13.45
N MET A 145 -20.86 1.25 12.72
CA MET A 145 -21.22 1.67 11.36
C MET A 145 -20.81 0.69 10.27
N PHE A 146 -19.62 0.08 10.39
CA PHE A 146 -18.99 -0.69 9.30
C PHE A 146 -18.66 -2.14 9.67
N GLY A 147 -18.58 -2.46 10.96
CA GLY A 147 -18.43 -3.83 11.49
C GLY A 147 -19.76 -4.60 11.47
N PRO A 148 -19.87 -5.75 12.17
CA PRO A 148 -21.10 -6.54 12.24
C PRO A 148 -22.34 -5.73 12.63
N VAL A 149 -23.47 -6.05 12.02
CA VAL A 149 -24.76 -5.43 12.38
C VAL A 149 -25.12 -5.76 13.82
N GLN A 150 -25.30 -4.73 14.64
CA GLN A 150 -25.65 -4.85 16.05
C GLN A 150 -27.16 -4.80 16.25
N SER A 151 -27.72 -5.81 16.94
CA SER A 151 -29.16 -5.88 17.20
C SER A 151 -29.67 -4.65 17.97
N GLY A 152 -30.66 -3.96 17.41
CA GLY A 152 -31.26 -2.77 18.03
C GLY A 152 -30.46 -1.48 17.85
N SER A 153 -29.33 -1.52 17.14
CA SER A 153 -28.61 -0.29 16.76
C SER A 153 -29.41 0.52 15.76
N THR A 154 -29.37 1.84 15.91
CA THR A 154 -30.00 2.82 15.01
C THR A 154 -28.96 3.67 14.29
N VAL A 155 -27.69 3.24 14.29
CA VAL A 155 -26.62 3.95 13.61
C VAL A 155 -26.84 3.92 12.10
N ASN A 156 -26.57 5.04 11.42
CA ASN A 156 -26.58 5.07 9.97
C ASN A 156 -25.37 4.28 9.46
N ARG A 157 -25.61 3.30 8.58
CA ARG A 157 -24.57 2.41 8.06
C ARG A 157 -24.38 2.66 6.56
N PRO A 158 -23.28 3.29 6.11
CA PRO A 158 -23.08 3.65 4.70
C PRO A 158 -23.14 2.49 3.73
N PHE A 159 -22.81 1.29 4.20
CA PHE A 159 -22.85 0.06 3.41
C PHE A 159 -23.96 -0.88 3.88
N GLY A 160 -25.06 -0.35 4.44
CA GLY A 160 -26.20 -1.13 4.89
C GLY A 160 -25.79 -2.32 5.77
N ASN A 161 -26.08 -3.55 5.33
CA ASN A 161 -25.75 -4.77 6.05
C ASN A 161 -24.36 -5.34 5.72
N ALA A 162 -23.68 -4.82 4.71
CA ALA A 162 -22.32 -5.25 4.40
C ALA A 162 -21.39 -4.96 5.58
N VAL A 163 -20.43 -5.87 5.77
CA VAL A 163 -19.46 -5.84 6.87
C VAL A 163 -18.06 -5.90 6.27
N VAL A 164 -17.27 -4.84 6.46
CA VAL A 164 -15.87 -4.84 6.00
C VAL A 164 -15.07 -5.91 6.73
N ASP A 165 -13.97 -6.37 6.13
CA ASP A 165 -13.05 -7.34 6.73
C ASP A 165 -12.05 -6.66 7.66
N GLY A 166 -12.15 -5.35 7.89
CA GLY A 166 -11.25 -4.62 8.76
C GLY A 166 -11.08 -3.17 8.37
N PHE A 167 -10.04 -2.57 8.94
CA PHE A 167 -9.69 -1.16 8.71
C PHE A 167 -8.22 -1.03 8.34
N ASP A 168 -7.97 -0.12 7.42
CA ASP A 168 -6.65 0.33 7.03
C ASP A 168 -6.47 1.78 7.52
N PHE A 169 -5.30 2.14 8.06
CA PHE A 169 -5.01 3.52 8.43
C PHE A 169 -4.00 4.10 7.46
N ASP A 170 -4.39 5.14 6.73
CA ASP A 170 -3.57 5.81 5.73
C ASP A 170 -3.49 7.29 6.10
N PHE A 171 -2.83 7.61 7.22
CA PHE A 171 -2.65 9.00 7.59
C PHE A 171 -1.39 9.57 6.93
N GLU A 172 -1.53 10.74 6.32
CA GLU A 172 -0.43 11.44 5.63
C GLU A 172 0.01 12.72 6.37
N SER A 173 -0.55 12.98 7.55
CA SER A 173 -0.18 14.08 8.44
C SER A 173 -0.22 13.65 9.90
N SER A 174 0.53 14.33 10.76
CA SER A 174 0.64 13.98 12.19
C SER A 174 -0.73 13.89 12.87
N THR A 175 -0.98 12.77 13.53
CA THR A 175 -2.20 12.52 14.29
C THR A 175 -1.93 12.41 15.80
N GLN A 176 -2.97 12.56 16.62
CA GLN A 176 -2.91 12.38 18.07
C GLN A 176 -3.93 11.35 18.55
N ASN A 177 -3.52 10.50 19.50
CA ASN A 177 -4.36 9.46 20.12
C ASN A 177 -4.91 8.40 19.14
N MET A 178 -4.26 8.19 17.98
CA MET A 178 -4.67 7.14 17.04
C MET A 178 -4.37 5.75 17.59
N ALA A 179 -3.33 5.58 18.41
CA ALA A 179 -3.08 4.31 19.09
C ALA A 179 -4.28 3.85 19.92
N SER A 180 -5.01 4.79 20.56
CA SER A 180 -6.21 4.47 21.34
C SER A 180 -7.38 4.07 20.43
N PHE A 181 -7.56 4.76 19.30
CA PHE A 181 -8.58 4.43 18.30
C PHE A 181 -8.34 3.04 17.69
N ALA A 182 -7.12 2.78 17.22
CA ALA A 182 -6.76 1.53 16.58
C ALA A 182 -6.81 0.34 17.54
N ASN A 183 -6.38 0.52 18.81
CA ASN A 183 -6.49 -0.53 19.82
C ASN A 183 -7.94 -0.86 20.18
N GLU A 184 -8.83 0.13 20.20
CA GLU A 184 -10.26 -0.13 20.44
C GLU A 184 -10.88 -0.91 19.27
N LEU A 185 -10.59 -0.52 18.01
CA LEU A 185 -10.99 -1.31 16.84
C LEU A 185 -10.43 -2.74 16.90
N ARG A 186 -9.17 -2.91 17.32
CA ARG A 186 -8.58 -4.24 17.53
C ARG A 186 -9.31 -5.03 18.62
N SER A 187 -9.76 -4.38 19.69
CA SER A 187 -10.56 -5.01 20.75
C SER A 187 -11.85 -5.59 20.18
N HIS A 188 -12.63 -4.77 19.46
CA HIS A 188 -13.86 -5.21 18.78
C HIS A 188 -13.64 -6.37 17.79
N ILE A 189 -12.55 -6.30 17.02
CA ILE A 189 -12.12 -7.38 16.12
C ILE A 189 -11.90 -8.68 16.89
N ASN A 190 -11.09 -8.62 17.95
CA ASN A 190 -10.73 -9.80 18.75
C ASN A 190 -11.96 -10.41 19.44
N GLU A 191 -12.85 -9.58 19.99
CA GLU A 191 -14.10 -10.02 20.62
C GLU A 191 -15.00 -10.73 19.60
N THR A 192 -15.16 -10.14 18.42
CA THR A 192 -15.99 -10.69 17.35
C THR A 192 -15.45 -12.01 16.82
N MET A 193 -14.13 -12.10 16.60
CA MET A 193 -13.48 -13.34 16.20
C MET A 193 -13.59 -14.43 17.28
N SER A 194 -13.44 -14.06 18.55
CA SER A 194 -13.59 -14.98 19.69
C SER A 194 -15.03 -15.50 19.84
N ALA A 195 -16.01 -14.71 19.42
CA ALA A 195 -17.43 -15.09 19.38
C ALA A 195 -17.81 -15.95 18.15
N GLY A 196 -16.83 -16.34 17.31
CA GLY A 196 -17.06 -17.16 16.12
C GLY A 196 -17.40 -16.36 14.86
N GLY A 197 -17.13 -15.06 14.84
CA GLY A 197 -17.18 -14.24 13.63
C GLY A 197 -16.13 -14.64 12.59
N LYS A 198 -16.23 -14.06 11.38
CA LYS A 198 -15.18 -14.17 10.37
C LYS A 198 -13.87 -13.56 10.85
N THR A 199 -12.77 -13.82 10.15
CA THR A 199 -11.51 -13.14 10.39
C THR A 199 -11.62 -11.66 10.00
N TYR A 200 -11.10 -10.79 10.86
CA TYR A 200 -10.97 -9.36 10.58
C TYR A 200 -9.51 -8.92 10.73
N TYR A 201 -9.18 -7.79 10.13
CA TYR A 201 -7.82 -7.30 10.02
C TYR A 201 -7.68 -5.83 10.42
N LEU A 202 -6.49 -5.45 10.87
CA LEU A 202 -6.05 -4.05 10.80
C LEU A 202 -4.76 -3.97 9.98
N SER A 203 -4.69 -2.96 9.12
CA SER A 203 -3.48 -2.54 8.44
C SER A 203 -3.19 -1.06 8.63
N ALA A 204 -1.99 -0.64 8.24
CA ALA A 204 -1.59 0.75 8.16
C ALA A 204 -0.73 0.97 6.90
N ALA A 205 -0.72 2.19 6.38
CA ALA A 205 -0.06 2.58 5.14
C ALA A 205 0.96 3.70 5.39
N PRO A 206 1.97 3.51 6.25
CA PRO A 206 2.99 4.54 6.48
C PRO A 206 3.77 4.83 5.20
N GLN A 207 4.36 6.03 5.13
CA GLN A 207 5.35 6.35 4.11
C GLN A 207 6.68 5.66 4.42
N CYS A 208 7.58 5.54 3.44
CA CYS A 208 8.85 4.87 3.64
C CYS A 208 9.84 5.54 4.62
N PRO A 209 9.84 6.87 4.88
CA PRO A 209 10.73 7.45 5.88
C PRO A 209 10.47 6.83 7.26
N TYR A 210 11.53 6.44 7.96
CA TYR A 210 11.43 5.78 9.26
C TYR A 210 12.07 6.61 10.38
N PRO A 211 11.40 6.82 11.53
CA PRO A 211 9.99 6.48 11.77
C PRO A 211 9.05 7.32 10.91
N ASP A 212 7.94 6.72 10.47
CA ASP A 212 6.87 7.47 9.80
C ASP A 212 6.30 8.51 10.78
N VAL A 213 5.95 9.71 10.31
CA VAL A 213 5.51 10.81 11.19
C VAL A 213 4.01 10.79 11.47
N ALA A 214 3.20 10.30 10.54
CA ALA A 214 1.74 10.36 10.61
C ALA A 214 1.17 9.19 11.41
N ASP A 215 1.70 7.98 11.17
CA ASP A 215 1.27 6.72 11.77
C ASP A 215 2.12 6.32 12.99
N ASN A 216 3.16 7.10 13.36
CA ASN A 216 4.10 6.73 14.42
C ASN A 216 3.42 6.31 15.73
N ASP A 217 2.37 7.04 16.13
CA ASP A 217 1.63 6.80 17.37
C ASP A 217 1.10 5.34 17.41
N MET A 218 0.70 4.80 16.26
CA MET A 218 0.22 3.41 16.15
C MET A 218 1.36 2.42 15.91
N LEU A 219 2.44 2.83 15.22
CA LEU A 219 3.54 1.96 14.82
C LEU A 219 4.63 1.80 15.90
N ASP A 220 4.53 2.48 17.04
CA ASP A 220 5.49 2.42 18.15
C ASP A 220 5.53 1.06 18.91
N GLY A 221 4.71 0.11 18.49
CA GLY A 221 4.61 -1.23 19.08
C GLY A 221 3.42 -1.40 20.04
N SER A 222 2.56 -0.38 20.18
CA SER A 222 1.36 -0.45 21.01
C SER A 222 0.13 -1.04 20.32
N VAL A 223 0.05 -1.00 18.97
CA VAL A 223 -1.09 -1.50 18.18
C VAL A 223 -0.73 -2.80 17.45
N TYR A 224 -1.64 -3.77 17.49
CA TYR A 224 -1.50 -5.02 16.73
C TYR A 224 -2.00 -4.84 15.28
N PHE A 225 -1.07 -4.89 14.33
CA PHE A 225 -1.35 -4.90 12.88
C PHE A 225 -1.16 -6.30 12.29
N ASP A 226 -2.05 -6.70 11.37
CA ASP A 226 -1.92 -7.96 10.63
C ASP A 226 -0.88 -7.81 9.51
N TRP A 227 -0.93 -6.68 8.81
CA TRP A 227 0.12 -6.23 7.89
C TRP A 227 0.21 -4.69 7.90
N ILE A 228 1.29 -4.17 7.33
CA ILE A 228 1.39 -2.78 6.91
C ILE A 228 1.74 -2.73 5.42
N GLN A 229 1.43 -1.63 4.76
CA GLN A 229 1.61 -1.45 3.32
C GLN A 229 2.36 -0.15 3.05
N ILE A 230 3.68 -0.23 3.12
CA ILE A 230 4.55 0.94 3.17
C ILE A 230 4.62 1.61 1.80
N GLN A 231 4.39 2.91 1.75
CA GLN A 231 4.45 3.69 0.52
C GLN A 231 5.91 3.96 0.13
N PHE A 232 6.51 3.06 -0.66
CA PHE A 232 7.87 3.22 -1.21
C PHE A 232 7.85 4.08 -2.48
N TYR A 233 7.27 5.27 -2.36
CA TYR A 233 7.19 6.29 -3.41
C TYR A 233 7.01 7.68 -2.77
N ASN A 234 7.03 8.74 -3.59
CA ASN A 234 6.93 10.14 -3.12
C ASN A 234 8.01 10.56 -2.10
N ASN A 235 9.06 9.75 -1.91
CA ASN A 235 10.06 9.96 -0.86
C ASN A 235 11.44 9.43 -1.31
N TYR A 236 12.50 9.85 -0.61
CA TYR A 236 13.89 9.46 -0.90
C TYR A 236 14.12 7.94 -0.89
N CYS A 237 13.34 7.22 -0.08
CA CYS A 237 13.43 5.78 0.10
C CYS A 237 12.54 4.98 -0.86
N GLY A 238 12.01 5.60 -1.91
CA GLY A 238 11.13 4.94 -2.87
C GLY A 238 11.83 3.88 -3.76
N VAL A 239 11.04 3.01 -4.40
CA VAL A 239 11.57 1.93 -5.26
C VAL A 239 12.47 2.45 -6.38
N ASN A 240 12.20 3.66 -6.89
CA ASN A 240 13.00 4.29 -7.93
C ASN A 240 14.46 4.58 -7.53
N THR A 241 14.79 4.50 -6.25
CA THR A 241 16.16 4.67 -5.73
C THR A 241 16.88 3.33 -5.47
N PHE A 242 16.23 2.20 -5.77
CA PHE A 242 16.82 0.87 -5.64
C PHE A 242 18.03 0.69 -6.56
N VAL A 243 19.13 0.17 -6.01
CA VAL A 243 20.40 -0.04 -6.72
C VAL A 243 20.61 -1.53 -6.95
N THR A 244 20.41 -2.01 -8.17
CA THR A 244 20.45 -3.45 -8.52
C THR A 244 21.77 -4.16 -8.23
N SER A 245 22.88 -3.42 -8.16
CA SER A 245 24.21 -3.96 -7.88
C SER A 245 24.64 -3.89 -6.41
N ASP A 246 23.84 -3.30 -5.53
CA ASP A 246 24.25 -3.00 -4.15
C ASP A 246 23.29 -3.59 -3.13
N THR A 247 23.68 -4.69 -2.46
CA THR A 247 22.83 -5.33 -1.46
C THR A 247 22.58 -4.48 -0.21
N THR A 248 23.32 -3.38 -0.01
CA THR A 248 23.16 -2.49 1.16
C THR A 248 22.08 -1.44 0.98
N GLN A 249 21.61 -1.20 -0.25
CA GLN A 249 20.50 -0.29 -0.58
C GLN A 249 20.53 1.03 0.21
N PRO A 250 21.35 2.02 -0.19
CA PRO A 250 21.60 3.23 0.61
C PRO A 250 20.38 4.12 0.86
N TYR A 251 19.29 3.94 0.09
CA TYR A 251 18.07 4.74 0.19
C TYR A 251 16.82 3.87 0.36
N TYR A 252 16.64 2.85 -0.47
CA TYR A 252 15.51 1.91 -0.38
C TYR A 252 15.62 1.07 0.91
N ASN A 253 14.79 1.40 1.90
CA ASN A 253 14.99 1.00 3.30
C ASN A 253 14.05 -0.12 3.78
N PHE A 254 13.72 -1.09 2.94
CA PHE A 254 12.85 -2.21 3.34
C PHE A 254 13.44 -3.01 4.53
N ASP A 255 14.76 -3.11 4.61
CA ASP A 255 15.50 -3.74 5.71
C ASP A 255 15.26 -3.08 7.07
N THR A 256 15.12 -1.75 7.08
CA THR A 256 14.78 -0.95 8.26
C THR A 256 13.39 -1.32 8.76
N TRP A 257 12.44 -1.46 7.84
CA TRP A 257 11.08 -1.85 8.16
C TRP A 257 10.94 -3.33 8.53
N ASP A 258 11.75 -4.24 7.96
CA ASP A 258 11.84 -5.63 8.43
C ASP A 258 12.40 -5.70 9.87
N THR A 259 13.35 -4.83 10.21
CA THR A 259 13.84 -4.69 11.58
C THR A 259 12.72 -4.21 12.50
N TRP A 260 11.93 -3.21 12.10
CA TRP A 260 10.74 -2.78 12.85
C TRP A 260 9.74 -3.92 13.07
N ALA A 261 9.44 -4.72 12.03
CA ALA A 261 8.50 -5.82 12.11
C ALA A 261 8.90 -6.86 13.18
N SER A 262 10.20 -7.17 13.26
CA SER A 262 10.71 -8.16 14.20
C SER A 262 11.02 -7.61 15.61
N THR A 263 11.27 -6.31 15.77
CA THR A 263 11.77 -5.73 17.03
C THR A 263 10.83 -4.73 17.71
N VAL A 264 9.96 -4.04 16.95
CA VAL A 264 9.04 -3.00 17.48
C VAL A 264 7.58 -3.46 17.43
N SER A 265 7.06 -3.88 16.27
CA SER A 265 5.65 -4.28 16.07
C SER A 265 5.05 -5.18 17.16
N ALA A 266 3.82 -4.89 17.61
CA ALA A 266 3.11 -5.76 18.55
C ALA A 266 2.86 -7.17 17.97
N ASN A 267 2.75 -7.28 16.64
CA ASN A 267 2.70 -8.55 15.93
C ASN A 267 4.08 -8.88 15.34
N ARG A 268 4.83 -9.78 15.99
CA ARG A 268 6.15 -10.24 15.51
C ARG A 268 6.12 -11.01 14.19
N ASN A 269 4.93 -11.35 13.69
CA ASN A 269 4.72 -11.98 12.40
C ASN A 269 4.01 -11.04 11.41
N VAL A 270 3.96 -9.73 11.70
CA VAL A 270 3.37 -8.72 10.81
C VAL A 270 3.96 -8.84 9.42
N LYS A 271 3.10 -8.67 8.41
CA LYS A 271 3.54 -8.62 7.01
C LYS A 271 3.73 -7.20 6.52
N ILE A 272 4.64 -7.03 5.57
CA ILE A 272 4.90 -5.77 4.90
C ILE A 272 4.60 -5.97 3.41
N LEU A 273 3.65 -5.19 2.90
CA LEU A 273 3.43 -5.04 1.47
C LEU A 273 4.28 -3.86 0.96
N MET A 274 5.02 -4.08 -0.12
CA MET A 274 5.75 -3.01 -0.80
C MET A 274 4.77 -2.15 -1.59
N GLY A 275 4.46 -0.95 -1.11
CA GLY A 275 3.62 0.02 -1.80
C GLY A 275 4.33 0.68 -2.97
N ILE A 276 3.69 0.66 -4.15
CA ILE A 276 4.21 1.25 -5.39
C ILE A 276 3.11 2.03 -6.12
N PRO A 277 3.45 3.07 -6.92
CA PRO A 277 2.50 3.71 -7.81
C PRO A 277 2.08 2.73 -8.91
N ALA A 278 0.80 2.67 -9.23
CA ALA A 278 0.28 1.80 -10.29
C ALA A 278 0.56 2.34 -11.70
N SER A 279 0.91 3.61 -11.83
CA SER A 279 1.22 4.31 -13.08
C SER A 279 1.98 5.61 -12.78
N THR A 280 2.48 6.31 -13.80
CA THR A 280 3.14 7.62 -13.65
C THR A 280 2.24 8.72 -13.10
N GLY A 281 0.92 8.56 -13.20
CA GLY A 281 -0.06 9.50 -12.66
C GLY A 281 -0.36 9.31 -11.18
N ALA A 282 0.14 8.23 -10.57
CA ALA A 282 -0.19 7.82 -9.20
C ALA A 282 0.82 8.34 -8.15
N GLY A 283 1.51 9.44 -8.46
CA GLY A 283 2.62 9.97 -7.65
C GLY A 283 3.98 9.81 -8.32
N ALA A 284 5.01 10.38 -7.69
CA ALA A 284 6.39 10.26 -8.11
C ALA A 284 6.96 8.88 -7.72
N GLY A 285 8.00 8.43 -8.43
CA GLY A 285 8.68 7.17 -8.11
C GLY A 285 8.10 5.93 -8.79
N TYR A 286 7.16 6.07 -9.73
CA TYR A 286 6.72 4.97 -10.58
C TYR A 286 7.91 4.28 -11.25
N THR A 287 8.05 2.97 -11.03
CA THR A 287 9.19 2.16 -11.46
C THR A 287 8.70 0.89 -12.14
N THR A 288 9.41 0.42 -13.17
CA THR A 288 9.05 -0.78 -13.95
C THR A 288 10.31 -1.55 -14.36
N GLY A 289 10.12 -2.71 -14.98
CA GLY A 289 11.21 -3.53 -15.54
C GLY A 289 12.20 -4.01 -14.48
N ASP A 290 13.47 -4.16 -14.89
CA ASP A 290 14.55 -4.76 -14.08
C ASP A 290 14.71 -4.14 -12.70
N THR A 291 14.52 -2.81 -12.55
CA THR A 291 14.63 -2.15 -11.24
C THR A 291 13.51 -2.59 -10.30
N LEU A 292 12.26 -2.63 -10.79
CA LEU A 292 11.13 -3.08 -9.97
C LEU A 292 11.24 -4.57 -9.65
N GLU A 293 11.62 -5.40 -10.64
CA GLU A 293 11.84 -6.83 -10.44
C GLU A 293 12.90 -7.07 -9.36
N ALA A 294 14.05 -6.40 -9.45
CA ALA A 294 15.13 -6.57 -8.50
C ALA A 294 14.76 -6.07 -7.09
N ALA A 295 13.99 -4.98 -6.98
CA ALA A 295 13.50 -4.50 -5.70
C ALA A 295 12.54 -5.51 -5.04
N ILE A 296 11.59 -6.07 -5.81
CA ILE A 296 10.68 -7.13 -5.32
C ILE A 296 11.48 -8.35 -4.88
N GLN A 297 12.41 -8.84 -5.70
CA GLN A 297 13.23 -10.00 -5.37
C GLN A 297 14.12 -9.78 -4.14
N TYR A 298 14.67 -8.57 -3.97
CA TYR A 298 15.40 -8.19 -2.75
C TYR A 298 14.49 -8.22 -1.53
N SER A 299 13.31 -7.60 -1.60
CA SER A 299 12.37 -7.55 -0.49
C SER A 299 11.81 -8.93 -0.13
N GLU A 300 11.63 -9.83 -1.11
CA GLU A 300 11.24 -11.23 -0.88
C GLU A 300 12.23 -12.03 0.00
N THR A 301 13.48 -11.57 0.13
CA THR A 301 14.45 -12.23 1.00
C THR A 301 14.14 -12.05 2.49
N PHE A 302 13.38 -11.01 2.83
CA PHE A 302 13.00 -10.70 4.21
C PHE A 302 11.78 -11.50 4.66
N SER A 303 11.75 -11.87 5.94
CA SER A 303 10.68 -12.73 6.45
C SER A 303 9.35 -12.00 6.65
N SER A 304 9.41 -10.68 6.84
CA SER A 304 8.25 -9.80 6.92
C SER A 304 7.59 -9.53 5.55
N PHE A 305 8.25 -9.78 4.42
CA PHE A 305 7.64 -9.52 3.11
C PHE A 305 6.37 -10.35 2.91
N GLY A 306 5.29 -9.65 2.54
CA GLY A 306 3.95 -10.20 2.32
C GLY A 306 3.43 -10.05 0.91
N GLY A 307 4.05 -9.20 0.07
CA GLY A 307 3.63 -8.92 -1.29
C GLY A 307 3.72 -7.44 -1.65
N VAL A 308 2.83 -6.96 -2.52
CA VAL A 308 2.86 -5.61 -3.11
C VAL A 308 1.52 -4.90 -2.89
N MET A 309 1.58 -3.61 -2.60
CA MET A 309 0.43 -2.72 -2.59
C MET A 309 0.53 -1.73 -3.75
N MET A 310 -0.58 -1.35 -4.37
CA MET A 310 -0.61 -0.35 -5.44
C MET A 310 -1.63 0.77 -5.22
N TRP A 311 -1.21 2.00 -5.50
CA TRP A 311 -2.07 3.18 -5.58
C TRP A 311 -2.30 3.56 -7.06
N ASP A 312 -3.50 3.61 -7.62
CA ASP A 312 -4.76 2.95 -7.22
C ASP A 312 -5.34 2.16 -8.42
N MET A 313 -6.52 1.54 -8.25
CA MET A 313 -7.19 0.73 -9.29
C MET A 313 -7.39 1.45 -10.62
N SER A 314 -7.76 2.74 -10.60
CA SER A 314 -8.05 3.48 -11.82
C SER A 314 -6.77 3.68 -12.64
N GLN A 315 -5.64 3.94 -11.98
CA GLN A 315 -4.33 4.03 -12.63
C GLN A 315 -3.85 2.67 -13.13
N LEU A 316 -4.03 1.62 -12.32
CA LEU A 316 -3.61 0.26 -12.66
C LEU A 316 -4.29 -0.25 -13.92
N TYR A 317 -5.60 -0.01 -14.06
CA TYR A 317 -6.37 -0.52 -15.19
C TYR A 317 -6.16 0.26 -16.48
N GLU A 318 -5.72 1.52 -16.39
CA GLU A 318 -5.24 2.28 -17.56
C GLU A 318 -3.81 1.89 -17.95
N ASN A 319 -3.02 1.35 -17.01
CA ASN A 319 -1.65 0.88 -17.23
C ASN A 319 -1.58 -0.61 -17.59
N SER A 320 -2.06 -0.93 -18.80
CA SER A 320 -2.15 -2.31 -19.30
C SER A 320 -0.83 -3.09 -19.18
N GLY A 321 -0.90 -4.29 -18.57
CA GLY A 321 0.22 -5.21 -18.41
C GLY A 321 1.12 -4.97 -17.19
N PHE A 322 0.92 -3.89 -16.44
CA PHE A 322 1.70 -3.62 -15.23
C PHE A 322 1.42 -4.62 -14.12
N LEU A 323 0.15 -4.92 -13.85
CA LEU A 323 -0.23 -5.95 -12.86
C LEU A 323 0.37 -7.32 -13.21
N ASP A 324 0.29 -7.73 -14.47
CA ASP A 324 0.84 -9.00 -14.93
C ASP A 324 2.36 -9.07 -14.72
N SER A 325 3.06 -7.95 -14.93
CA SER A 325 4.50 -7.85 -14.68
C SER A 325 4.82 -8.02 -13.19
N VAL A 326 4.09 -7.33 -12.31
CA VAL A 326 4.28 -7.45 -10.86
C VAL A 326 4.01 -8.88 -10.38
N VAL A 327 2.92 -9.50 -10.87
CA VAL A 327 2.61 -10.92 -10.58
C VAL A 327 3.74 -11.83 -11.04
N ALA A 328 4.35 -11.57 -12.21
CA ALA A 328 5.47 -12.37 -12.70
C ALA A 328 6.74 -12.21 -11.87
N TYR A 329 6.98 -11.03 -11.28
CA TYR A 329 8.12 -10.79 -10.39
C TYR A 329 7.93 -11.47 -9.03
N LEU A 330 6.70 -11.52 -8.52
CA LEU A 330 6.34 -12.19 -7.27
C LEU A 330 6.49 -13.71 -7.36
N GLY A 331 7.15 -14.32 -6.38
CA GLY A 331 7.38 -15.77 -6.32
C GLY A 331 8.52 -16.27 -7.22
N SER A 332 9.25 -15.37 -7.88
CA SER A 332 10.42 -15.71 -8.72
C SER A 332 11.66 -16.08 -7.90
N GLY A 333 11.67 -15.81 -6.58
CA GLY A 333 12.61 -16.41 -5.63
C GLY A 333 14.06 -16.06 -5.92
N GLY A 334 14.41 -14.78 -5.77
CA GLY A 334 15.79 -14.30 -5.51
C GLY A 334 16.91 -14.82 -6.42
N THR A 335 16.59 -15.29 -7.63
CA THR A 335 17.58 -15.64 -8.64
C THR A 335 17.25 -14.83 -9.88
N PRO A 336 18.06 -13.83 -10.26
CA PRO A 336 17.76 -12.99 -11.40
C PRO A 336 17.57 -13.86 -12.64
N SER A 337 16.42 -13.70 -13.28
CA SER A 337 16.11 -14.36 -14.55
C SER A 337 17.18 -13.99 -15.58
N PRO A 338 17.84 -14.94 -16.26
CA PRO A 338 18.82 -14.61 -17.28
C PRO A 338 18.11 -13.90 -18.42
N THR A 339 18.49 -12.64 -18.64
CA THR A 339 18.04 -11.78 -19.74
C THR A 339 18.05 -12.58 -21.05
N THR A 340 16.85 -12.85 -21.58
CA THR A 340 16.72 -13.41 -22.93
C THR A 340 16.92 -12.28 -23.93
N THR A 341 18.17 -11.97 -24.24
CA THR A 341 18.52 -11.02 -25.30
C THR A 341 18.11 -11.63 -26.64
N THR A 342 17.02 -11.13 -27.21
CA THR A 342 16.69 -11.40 -28.61
C THR A 342 17.77 -10.75 -29.48
N ALA A 343 18.70 -11.57 -29.98
CA ALA A 343 19.79 -11.14 -30.83
C ALA A 343 19.26 -10.56 -32.14
N THR A 344 19.36 -9.24 -32.29
CA THR A 344 19.19 -8.57 -33.59
C THR A 344 20.55 -8.55 -34.29
N THR A 345 20.63 -9.23 -35.43
CA THR A 345 21.85 -9.39 -36.24
C THR A 345 22.27 -8.05 -36.85
N PHE A 346 23.41 -7.49 -36.41
CA PHE A 346 24.07 -6.38 -37.10
C PHE A 346 25.32 -6.86 -37.83
N ILE A 347 25.33 -6.58 -39.14
CA ILE A 347 26.40 -6.92 -40.08
C ILE A 347 27.63 -6.07 -39.78
N THR A 348 28.74 -6.73 -39.47
CA THR A 348 30.06 -6.12 -39.26
C THR A 348 30.67 -5.69 -40.59
N THR A 349 31.00 -4.41 -40.74
CA THR A 349 31.85 -3.92 -41.84
C THR A 349 33.23 -3.58 -41.28
N THR A 350 34.23 -4.34 -41.69
CA THR A 350 35.63 -4.22 -41.28
C THR A 350 36.34 -3.16 -42.12
N THR A 351 36.91 -2.13 -41.49
CA THR A 351 37.92 -1.27 -42.11
C THR A 351 39.17 -1.23 -41.25
N THR A 352 40.26 -1.68 -41.86
CA THR A 352 41.64 -1.70 -41.38
C THR A 352 42.27 -0.32 -41.47
N THR A 353 42.90 0.16 -40.40
CA THR A 353 43.86 1.27 -40.46
C THR A 353 45.12 0.98 -39.66
N THR A 354 46.22 1.21 -40.35
CA THR A 354 47.61 0.86 -40.09
C THR A 354 48.25 1.73 -38.99
N ALA A 355 49.06 1.12 -38.12
CA ALA A 355 49.85 1.79 -37.09
C ALA A 355 51.14 2.43 -37.64
N LYS A 356 51.54 3.59 -37.10
CA LYS A 356 52.86 4.25 -37.21
C LYS A 356 53.16 5.02 -35.90
N PRO A 357 54.42 5.37 -35.57
CA PRO A 357 54.98 5.06 -34.26
C PRO A 357 55.07 6.26 -33.34
N SER A 358 55.20 5.92 -32.06
CA SER A 358 55.41 6.77 -30.88
C SER A 358 56.63 7.68 -30.97
N THR A 359 56.44 8.95 -30.57
CA THR A 359 57.52 9.87 -30.17
C THR A 359 57.22 10.43 -28.79
N THR A 360 58.11 10.11 -27.85
CA THR A 360 58.18 10.58 -26.47
C THR A 360 58.44 12.09 -26.42
N THR A 361 57.63 12.82 -25.66
CA THR A 361 58.01 14.16 -25.18
C THR A 361 57.57 14.32 -23.73
N THR A 362 58.55 14.49 -22.84
CA THR A 362 58.40 14.80 -21.42
C THR A 362 58.22 16.31 -21.28
N SER A 363 57.20 16.78 -20.54
CA SER A 363 57.34 18.05 -19.80
C SER A 363 56.28 18.24 -18.69
N THR A 364 56.80 18.33 -17.47
CA THR A 364 56.43 19.22 -16.35
C THR A 364 54.98 19.46 -15.95
N THR A 365 54.73 19.04 -14.71
CA THR A 365 53.68 19.43 -13.77
C THR A 365 53.59 20.93 -13.55
N THR A 366 52.38 21.48 -13.66
CA THR A 366 51.99 22.76 -13.06
C THR A 366 50.58 22.63 -12.49
N THR A 367 50.50 22.74 -11.18
CA THR A 367 49.28 22.82 -10.38
C THR A 367 48.50 24.08 -10.75
N THR A 368 47.27 23.91 -11.23
CA THR A 368 46.28 24.99 -11.33
C THR A 368 44.92 24.47 -10.85
N VAL A 369 44.32 25.27 -9.97
CA VAL A 369 43.03 25.05 -9.28
C VAL A 369 41.90 25.03 -10.31
N PRO A 370 40.98 24.04 -10.32
CA PRO A 370 39.78 24.12 -11.15
C PRO A 370 38.76 25.08 -10.54
N ALA A 371 38.30 26.01 -11.37
CA ALA A 371 37.26 26.97 -11.09
C ALA A 371 35.88 26.31 -10.95
N THR A 372 35.07 26.87 -10.03
CA THR A 372 33.67 26.56 -9.79
C THR A 372 32.87 26.69 -11.08
N THR A 373 32.33 25.57 -11.57
CA THR A 373 31.42 25.54 -12.72
C THR A 373 30.00 25.71 -12.17
N THR A 374 29.37 26.84 -12.46
CA THR A 374 27.95 27.06 -12.21
C THR A 374 27.14 26.26 -13.23
N THR A 375 26.54 25.16 -12.78
CA THR A 375 25.61 24.33 -13.57
C THR A 375 24.31 25.10 -13.79
N ALA A 376 23.81 25.08 -15.02
CA ALA A 376 22.55 25.72 -15.41
C ALA A 376 21.38 25.09 -14.65
N THR A 377 20.59 25.92 -13.95
CA THR A 377 19.36 25.52 -13.27
C THR A 377 18.35 24.99 -14.29
N ALA A 378 17.90 23.75 -14.13
CA ALA A 378 16.82 23.19 -14.94
C ALA A 378 15.54 24.03 -14.74
N THR A 379 14.89 24.41 -15.83
CA THR A 379 13.65 25.21 -15.82
C THR A 379 12.44 24.33 -15.58
N GLY A 380 11.65 24.64 -14.55
CA GLY A 380 10.38 23.96 -14.23
C GLY A 380 10.00 24.16 -12.76
N THR A 381 8.75 23.83 -12.40
CA THR A 381 8.34 23.68 -10.99
C THR A 381 8.25 22.20 -10.66
N VAL A 382 8.69 21.82 -9.46
CA VAL A 382 8.62 20.45 -8.95
C VAL A 382 7.24 20.21 -8.32
N PRO A 383 6.49 19.17 -8.71
CA PRO A 383 5.19 18.86 -8.08
C PRO A 383 5.39 18.51 -6.59
N GLU A 384 4.29 18.42 -5.84
CA GLU A 384 4.32 17.85 -4.50
C GLU A 384 5.08 16.52 -4.50
N TRP A 385 5.88 16.31 -3.46
CA TRP A 385 6.74 15.16 -3.21
C TRP A 385 7.91 14.96 -4.18
N GLY A 386 8.06 15.79 -5.21
CA GLY A 386 9.22 15.73 -6.09
C GLY A 386 10.48 16.28 -5.43
N GLN A 387 11.66 15.75 -5.81
CA GLN A 387 12.95 16.24 -5.32
C GLN A 387 13.17 17.70 -5.77
N CYS A 388 13.51 18.58 -4.82
CA CYS A 388 13.72 20.01 -5.05
C CYS A 388 15.09 20.49 -4.55
N GLY A 389 15.91 19.58 -4.02
CA GLY A 389 17.24 19.88 -3.50
C GLY A 389 17.94 18.60 -3.03
N ALA A 390 19.26 18.69 -2.88
CA ALA A 390 20.19 17.74 -2.27
C ALA A 390 21.62 18.11 -2.69
N ILE A 391 22.62 17.48 -2.10
CA ILE A 391 23.94 17.38 -2.72
C ILE A 391 23.81 16.69 -4.11
N ASP A 392 24.54 17.22 -5.09
CA ASP A 392 24.58 16.76 -6.49
C ASP A 392 23.25 16.80 -7.28
N TYR A 393 22.15 17.29 -6.70
CA TYR A 393 20.90 17.50 -7.43
C TYR A 393 21.02 18.68 -8.42
N THR A 394 20.68 18.41 -9.69
CA THR A 394 20.79 19.38 -10.80
C THR A 394 19.45 19.75 -11.43
N GLY A 395 18.35 19.21 -10.90
CA GLY A 395 16.99 19.48 -11.37
C GLY A 395 16.41 20.81 -10.84
N PRO A 396 15.13 21.09 -11.13
CA PRO A 396 14.48 22.31 -10.66
C PRO A 396 14.36 22.33 -9.14
N THR A 397 14.59 23.50 -8.52
CA THR A 397 14.57 23.66 -7.05
C THR A 397 13.34 24.40 -6.52
N GLN A 398 12.47 24.88 -7.42
CA GLN A 398 11.26 25.58 -7.06
C GLN A 398 10.06 24.63 -7.09
N CYS A 399 9.35 24.52 -5.98
CA CYS A 399 8.13 23.73 -5.90
C CYS A 399 6.96 24.44 -6.60
N ALA A 400 6.05 23.64 -7.16
CA ALA A 400 4.76 24.12 -7.65
C ALA A 400 3.97 24.67 -6.46
N SER A 401 3.25 25.78 -6.65
CA SER A 401 2.35 26.29 -5.60
C SER A 401 1.25 25.26 -5.33
N PRO A 402 0.90 24.97 -4.06
CA PRO A 402 1.25 25.67 -2.82
C PRO A 402 2.48 25.18 -2.04
N TYR A 403 3.28 24.27 -2.60
CA TYR A 403 4.30 23.52 -1.86
C TYR A 403 5.60 24.29 -1.64
N VAL A 404 6.39 23.87 -0.64
CA VAL A 404 7.74 24.39 -0.36
C VAL A 404 8.77 23.27 -0.33
N CYS A 405 10.01 23.61 -0.65
CA CYS A 405 11.10 22.64 -0.63
C CYS A 405 11.56 22.38 0.80
N VAL A 406 11.20 21.22 1.35
CA VAL A 406 11.55 20.76 2.70
C VAL A 406 12.82 19.92 2.66
N TYR A 407 13.78 20.25 3.51
CA TYR A 407 15.01 19.47 3.67
C TYR A 407 14.76 18.22 4.50
N LEU A 408 15.08 17.04 3.96
CA LEU A 408 14.95 15.76 4.68
C LEU A 408 16.32 15.17 5.05
N SER A 409 17.29 15.24 4.13
CA SER A 409 18.67 14.81 4.37
C SER A 409 19.65 15.56 3.48
N GLU A 410 20.96 15.38 3.71
CA GLU A 410 22.00 15.99 2.87
C GLU A 410 21.89 15.55 1.40
N TRP A 411 21.29 14.38 1.16
CA TRP A 411 21.07 13.76 -0.15
C TRP A 411 19.65 13.94 -0.69
N TRP A 412 18.74 14.60 0.04
CA TRP A 412 17.36 14.74 -0.41
C TRP A 412 16.59 15.89 0.26
N SER A 413 15.98 16.73 -0.57
CA SER A 413 14.91 17.67 -0.23
C SER A 413 13.74 17.46 -1.18
N GLN A 414 12.49 17.55 -0.71
CA GLN A 414 11.30 17.40 -1.55
C GLN A 414 10.26 18.49 -1.31
N CYS A 415 9.35 18.65 -2.27
CA CYS A 415 8.25 19.61 -2.15
C CYS A 415 7.15 19.07 -1.25
N GLU A 416 6.77 19.78 -0.20
CA GLU A 416 5.69 19.35 0.71
C GLU A 416 4.71 20.49 0.96
N ALA A 417 3.48 20.15 1.33
CA ALA A 417 2.54 21.10 1.90
C ALA A 417 3.03 21.57 3.28
N VAL A 418 2.86 22.86 3.57
CA VAL A 418 3.29 23.50 4.84
C VAL A 418 2.12 23.95 5.68
#